data_AF-A0AA45XU11-F1
#
_entry.id   AF-A0AA45XU11-F1
#
_cell.length_a   1.000
_cell.length_b   1.000
_cell.length_c   1.000
_cell.angle_alpha   90.00
_cell.angle_beta   90.00
_cell.angle_gamma   90.00
#
_symmetry.space_group_name_H-M   'P 1'
#
loop_
_entity.id
_entity.type
_entity.pdbx_description
1 polymer ?
#
loop_
_entity_poly.entity_id
_entity_poly.type
_entity_poly.pdbx_seq_one_letter_code
_entity_poly.pdbx_strand_id
1 'polypeptide(L)'
;MSVAGQFLAGVLLVSGAATAWAAPALPAPQEFYFDSDAAAAPITVVQGEGEDLVAQLLKHRERGRKGLEATAQLASVAIAQGRAELGDKLYREAVAEAPVQSALGRSVRWNYGWDLLRQGQALAALEQWQAAAGTLRSNPGWVPPSYALALWRAGQQQEAVKWYAAAVRTEPGQWRDSSRYAQLLPGWRDDERATLAEVQQAWAAAPPAWP
;
A
#
# COMPACT_ATOMS: atom_id res chain seq x y z
N MET A 1 -46.08 49.16 28.64
CA MET A 1 -46.23 47.78 29.15
C MET A 1 -46.09 46.85 27.94
N SER A 2 -44.87 46.36 27.68
CA SER A 2 -44.40 44.96 27.87
C SER A 2 -44.94 44.00 26.80
N VAL A 3 -44.18 43.69 25.72
CA VAL A 3 -43.30 42.50 25.47
C VAL A 3 -44.11 41.18 25.60
N ALA A 4 -44.20 40.27 24.62
CA ALA A 4 -43.12 39.53 23.96
C ALA A 4 -43.64 38.77 22.71
N GLY A 5 -42.89 38.77 21.61
CA GLY A 5 -43.02 37.77 20.54
C GLY A 5 -41.86 36.78 20.64
N GLN A 6 -42.15 35.52 20.94
CA GLN A 6 -41.15 34.45 20.97
C GLN A 6 -40.97 33.87 19.57
N PHE A 7 -39.82 34.14 18.94
CA PHE A 7 -39.34 33.38 17.79
C PHE A 7 -38.48 32.21 18.29
N LEU A 8 -38.96 30.99 18.12
CA LEU A 8 -38.19 29.76 18.31
C LEU A 8 -37.39 29.49 17.02
N ALA A 9 -36.09 29.79 17.05
CA ALA A 9 -35.15 29.37 16.02
C ALA A 9 -34.75 27.91 16.27
N GLY A 10 -35.27 26.99 15.45
CA GLY A 10 -34.82 25.60 15.42
C GLY A 10 -33.51 25.49 14.63
N VAL A 11 -32.40 25.24 15.32
CA VAL A 11 -31.13 24.87 14.69
C VAL A 11 -31.22 23.40 14.27
N LEU A 12 -31.36 23.14 12.97
CA LEU A 12 -31.17 21.83 12.38
C LEU A 12 -29.67 21.54 12.27
N LEU A 13 -29.15 20.73 13.19
CA LEU A 13 -27.84 20.11 13.06
C LEU A 13 -27.93 19.03 11.97
N VAL A 14 -27.48 19.37 10.76
CA VAL A 14 -27.20 18.38 9.72
C VAL A 14 -25.89 17.68 10.08
N SER A 15 -26.01 16.57 10.80
CA SER A 15 -24.89 15.64 10.99
C SER A 15 -24.60 14.99 9.63
N GLY A 16 -23.60 15.50 8.92
CA GLY A 16 -23.08 14.86 7.72
C GLY A 16 -22.53 13.48 8.10
N ALA A 17 -23.22 12.42 7.68
CA ALA A 17 -22.67 11.07 7.74
C ALA A 17 -21.48 11.03 6.77
N ALA A 18 -20.27 11.18 7.31
CA ALA A 18 -19.07 10.82 6.59
C ALA A 18 -19.21 9.32 6.26
N THR A 19 -19.42 9.01 4.99
CA THR A 19 -19.33 7.63 4.51
C THR A 19 -17.89 7.19 4.71
N ALA A 20 -17.62 6.53 5.82
CA ALA A 20 -16.37 5.83 6.02
C ALA A 20 -16.31 4.75 4.94
N TRP A 21 -15.51 4.97 3.91
CA TRP A 21 -15.13 3.91 2.97
C TRP A 21 -14.43 2.82 3.79
N ALA A 22 -15.12 1.70 3.99
CA ALA A 22 -14.55 0.53 4.65
C ALA A 22 -13.41 -0.03 3.79
N ALA A 23 -12.40 -0.66 4.42
CA ALA A 23 -11.36 -1.34 3.64
C ALA A 23 -11.98 -2.41 2.75
N PRO A 24 -11.29 -2.77 1.65
CA PRO A 24 -11.58 -4.03 0.98
C PRO A 24 -11.57 -5.16 2.02
N ALA A 25 -12.56 -6.05 1.94
CA ALA A 25 -12.71 -7.15 2.88
C ALA A 25 -11.44 -8.01 2.88
N LEU A 26 -10.65 -7.88 3.94
CA LEU A 26 -9.43 -8.65 4.14
C LEU A 26 -9.77 -10.04 4.69
N PRO A 27 -9.11 -11.11 4.21
CA PRO A 27 -9.12 -12.36 4.95
C PRO A 27 -8.48 -12.13 6.33
N ALA A 28 -8.86 -12.93 7.32
CA ALA A 28 -8.14 -12.93 8.60
C ALA A 28 -6.65 -13.22 8.35
N PRO A 29 -5.71 -12.56 9.07
CA PRO A 29 -4.31 -12.87 8.93
C PRO A 29 -4.06 -14.34 9.27
N GLN A 30 -3.24 -15.00 8.45
CA GLN A 30 -2.84 -16.38 8.67
C GLN A 30 -1.84 -16.48 9.82
N GLU A 31 -1.54 -17.71 10.24
CA GLU A 31 -0.70 -17.95 11.41
C GLU A 31 0.75 -17.44 11.20
N PHE A 32 1.32 -17.68 10.02
CA PHE A 32 2.73 -17.38 9.72
C PHE A 32 2.99 -16.92 8.28
N TYR A 33 3.97 -16.01 8.11
CA TYR A 33 4.38 -15.40 6.84
C TYR A 33 5.90 -15.46 6.60
N PHE A 34 6.47 -16.65 6.48
CA PHE A 34 7.92 -16.83 6.35
C PHE A 34 8.45 -16.74 4.92
N ASP A 35 7.57 -16.77 3.92
CA ASP A 35 7.99 -17.03 2.56
C ASP A 35 8.56 -15.78 1.89
N SER A 36 9.50 -15.99 0.96
CA SER A 36 9.96 -14.94 0.06
C SER A 36 9.07 -14.89 -1.18
N ASP A 37 8.89 -13.69 -1.75
CA ASP A 37 8.26 -13.51 -3.06
C ASP A 37 9.19 -12.68 -3.94
N ALA A 38 9.85 -13.34 -4.90
CA ALA A 38 10.77 -12.68 -5.82
C ALA A 38 10.10 -11.62 -6.72
N ALA A 39 8.76 -11.67 -6.86
CA ALA A 39 8.02 -10.65 -7.61
C ALA A 39 7.87 -9.34 -6.83
N ALA A 40 7.98 -9.37 -5.50
CA ALA A 40 7.85 -8.23 -4.60
C ALA A 40 9.16 -7.41 -4.54
N ALA A 41 9.58 -6.91 -5.70
CA ALA A 41 10.79 -6.12 -5.87
C ALA A 41 10.55 -4.95 -6.84
N PRO A 42 11.32 -3.85 -6.73
CA PRO A 42 11.26 -2.75 -7.68
C PRO A 42 11.47 -3.20 -9.11
N ILE A 43 10.61 -2.77 -10.03
CA ILE A 43 10.82 -2.99 -11.46
C ILE A 43 11.79 -1.95 -11.99
N THR A 44 12.96 -2.40 -12.47
CA THR A 44 13.95 -1.53 -13.12
C THR A 44 14.45 -2.17 -14.42
N VAL A 45 13.92 -1.69 -15.54
CA VAL A 45 14.36 -2.02 -16.91
C VAL A 45 15.57 -1.20 -17.30
N VAL A 46 15.54 0.11 -17.01
CA VAL A 46 16.60 1.07 -17.33
C VAL A 46 17.03 1.76 -16.04
N GLN A 47 18.33 1.82 -15.78
CA GLN A 47 18.89 2.60 -14.67
C GLN A 47 19.15 4.04 -15.15
N GLY A 48 18.95 5.02 -14.28
CA GLY A 48 19.20 6.43 -14.59
C GLY A 48 18.06 7.33 -14.13
N GLU A 49 18.07 8.58 -14.62
CA GLU A 49 17.13 9.63 -14.25
C GLU A 49 16.86 10.55 -15.44
N GLY A 50 15.87 11.45 -15.29
CA GLY A 50 15.61 12.51 -16.26
C GLY A 50 15.04 12.05 -17.60
N GLU A 51 15.26 12.86 -18.63
CA GLU A 51 14.65 12.66 -19.96
C GLU A 51 15.21 11.44 -20.70
N ASP A 52 16.50 11.14 -20.52
CA ASP A 52 17.13 9.99 -21.17
C ASP A 52 16.53 8.66 -20.66
N LEU A 53 16.30 8.54 -19.35
CA LEU A 53 15.59 7.40 -18.77
C LEU A 53 14.22 7.22 -19.44
N VAL A 54 13.45 8.30 -19.56
CA VAL A 54 12.11 8.28 -20.16
C VAL A 54 12.19 7.85 -21.63
N ALA A 55 13.12 8.39 -22.40
CA ALA A 55 13.32 8.05 -23.80
C ALA A 55 13.67 6.55 -23.99
N GLN A 56 14.56 6.02 -23.15
CA GLN A 56 14.91 4.60 -23.18
C GLN A 56 13.73 3.70 -22.78
N LEU A 57 12.95 4.07 -21.77
CA LEU A 57 11.75 3.33 -21.36
C LEU A 57 10.69 3.31 -22.47
N LEU A 58 10.45 4.43 -23.15
CA LEU A 58 9.55 4.48 -24.30
C LEU A 58 10.00 3.55 -25.42
N LYS A 59 11.31 3.52 -25.73
CA LYS A 59 11.88 2.60 -26.71
C LYS A 59 11.67 1.12 -26.31
N HIS A 60 11.85 0.79 -25.03
CA HIS A 60 11.58 -0.56 -24.52
C HIS A 60 10.09 -0.92 -24.57
N ARG A 61 9.20 0.04 -24.31
CA ARG A 61 7.75 -0.14 -24.41
C ARG A 61 7.31 -0.45 -25.84
N GLU A 62 7.84 0.26 -26.83
CA GLU A 62 7.42 0.11 -28.24
C GLU A 62 7.99 -1.16 -28.92
N ARG A 63 9.23 -1.54 -28.60
CA ARG A 63 9.99 -2.52 -29.40
C ARG A 63 10.70 -3.58 -28.56
N GLY A 64 10.60 -3.52 -27.24
CA GLY A 64 11.37 -4.35 -26.32
C GLY A 64 10.63 -5.60 -25.84
N ARG A 65 11.40 -6.65 -25.53
CA ARG A 65 10.89 -7.86 -24.85
C ARG A 65 10.39 -7.61 -23.42
N LYS A 66 10.68 -6.43 -22.86
CA LYS A 66 10.33 -5.99 -21.50
C LYS A 66 9.30 -4.83 -21.54
N GLY A 67 8.39 -4.84 -22.51
CA GLY A 67 7.49 -3.70 -22.76
C GLY A 67 6.58 -3.38 -21.56
N LEU A 68 6.09 -4.41 -20.87
CA LEU A 68 5.25 -4.26 -19.69
C LEU A 68 6.03 -3.76 -18.47
N GLU A 69 7.22 -4.31 -18.22
CA GLU A 69 8.12 -3.83 -17.17
C GLU A 69 8.51 -2.38 -17.42
N ALA A 70 8.79 -2.01 -18.67
CA ALA A 70 9.13 -0.64 -19.03
C ALA A 70 7.94 0.30 -18.84
N THR A 71 6.73 -0.16 -19.13
CA THR A 71 5.49 0.58 -18.87
C THR A 71 5.29 0.81 -17.36
N ALA A 72 5.50 -0.23 -16.54
CA ALA A 72 5.39 -0.11 -15.08
C ALA A 72 6.47 0.81 -14.49
N GLN A 73 7.72 0.74 -14.95
CA GLN A 73 8.76 1.66 -14.50
C GLN A 73 8.47 3.10 -14.96
N LEU A 74 8.01 3.29 -16.20
CA LEU A 74 7.62 4.62 -16.70
C LEU A 74 6.47 5.21 -15.88
N ALA A 75 5.54 4.38 -15.41
CA ALA A 75 4.47 4.78 -14.50
C ALA A 75 5.02 5.35 -13.19
N SER A 76 5.93 4.62 -12.53
CA SER A 76 6.59 5.10 -11.31
C SER A 76 7.35 6.41 -11.52
N VAL A 77 8.09 6.53 -12.64
CA VAL A 77 8.80 7.76 -13.00
C VAL A 77 7.83 8.93 -13.18
N ALA A 78 6.69 8.72 -13.85
CA ALA A 78 5.67 9.74 -14.02
C ALA A 78 5.09 10.21 -12.68
N ILE A 79 4.74 9.28 -11.78
CA ILE A 79 4.24 9.60 -10.44
C ILE A 79 5.28 10.36 -9.61
N ALA A 80 6.54 9.93 -9.63
CA ALA A 80 7.63 10.62 -8.94
C ALA A 80 7.85 12.06 -9.44
N GLN A 81 7.47 12.35 -10.69
CA GLN A 81 7.53 13.67 -11.30
C GLN A 81 6.21 14.46 -11.17
N GLY A 82 5.29 14.01 -10.32
CA GLY A 82 4.01 14.69 -10.05
C GLY A 82 2.95 14.49 -11.14
N ARG A 83 3.18 13.58 -12.09
CA ARG A 83 2.22 13.24 -13.17
C ARG A 83 1.41 12.01 -12.80
N ALA A 84 0.66 12.12 -11.69
CA ALA A 84 -0.10 11.04 -11.07
C ALA A 84 -1.05 10.33 -12.05
N GLU A 85 -1.85 11.11 -12.80
CA GLU A 85 -2.86 10.57 -13.72
C GLU A 85 -2.24 9.78 -14.87
N LEU A 86 -1.08 10.23 -15.36
CA LEU A 86 -0.34 9.53 -16.41
C LEU A 86 0.22 8.22 -15.89
N GLY A 87 0.86 8.23 -14.72
CA GLY A 87 1.41 7.02 -14.13
C GLY A 87 0.32 6.01 -13.79
N ASP A 88 -0.81 6.46 -13.24
CA ASP A 88 -1.97 5.62 -12.99
C ASP A 88 -2.50 4.96 -14.26
N LYS A 89 -2.62 5.72 -15.36
CA LYS A 89 -3.00 5.16 -16.67
C LYS A 89 -2.02 4.08 -17.13
N LEU A 90 -0.71 4.34 -17.06
CA LEU A 90 0.33 3.39 -17.46
C LEU A 90 0.31 2.12 -16.61
N TYR A 91 0.08 2.24 -15.31
CA TYR A 91 -0.10 1.08 -14.44
C TYR A 91 -1.34 0.27 -14.80
N ARG A 92 -2.47 0.93 -15.07
CA ARG A 92 -3.70 0.24 -15.50
C ARG A 92 -3.50 -0.51 -16.81
N GLU A 93 -2.76 0.05 -17.77
CA GLU A 93 -2.35 -0.65 -19.00
C GLU A 93 -1.52 -1.90 -18.67
N ALA A 94 -0.47 -1.76 -17.86
CA ALA A 94 0.39 -2.88 -17.49
C ALA A 94 -0.37 -3.99 -16.71
N VAL A 95 -1.29 -3.60 -15.84
CA VAL A 95 -2.14 -4.52 -15.07
C VAL A 95 -3.14 -5.26 -15.95
N ALA A 96 -3.68 -4.61 -16.99
CA ALA A 96 -4.62 -5.22 -17.92
C ALA A 96 -3.95 -6.30 -18.79
N GLU A 97 -2.69 -6.09 -19.14
CA GLU A 97 -1.93 -7.00 -20.00
C GLU A 97 -1.18 -8.10 -19.22
N ALA A 98 -0.82 -7.87 -17.95
CA ALA A 98 -0.10 -8.84 -17.14
C ALA A 98 -1.05 -9.74 -16.33
N PRO A 99 -1.11 -11.07 -16.59
CA PRO A 99 -1.95 -11.98 -15.82
C PRO A 99 -1.58 -11.96 -14.34
N VAL A 100 -2.56 -11.86 -13.45
CA VAL A 100 -2.34 -11.70 -12.01
C VAL A 100 -1.57 -12.88 -11.37
N GLN A 101 -1.70 -14.08 -11.94
CA GLN A 101 -0.99 -15.28 -11.46
C GLN A 101 0.48 -15.31 -11.88
N SER A 102 0.88 -14.51 -12.87
CA SER A 102 2.27 -14.46 -13.35
C SER A 102 3.16 -13.70 -12.36
N ALA A 103 4.45 -14.03 -12.32
CA ALA A 103 5.41 -13.29 -11.51
C ALA A 103 5.46 -11.80 -11.90
N LEU A 104 5.38 -11.51 -13.20
CA LEU A 104 5.31 -10.14 -13.70
C LEU A 104 4.05 -9.41 -13.24
N GLY A 105 2.87 -10.04 -13.34
CA GLY A 105 1.61 -9.44 -12.90
C GLY A 105 1.59 -9.12 -11.40
N ARG A 106 2.15 -10.00 -10.57
CA ARG A 106 2.36 -9.71 -9.15
C ARG A 106 3.34 -8.55 -8.93
N SER A 107 4.45 -8.53 -9.68
CA SER A 107 5.45 -7.47 -9.57
C SER A 107 4.89 -6.10 -9.95
N VAL A 108 4.12 -6.02 -11.04
CA VAL A 108 3.45 -4.77 -11.46
C VAL A 108 2.53 -4.27 -10.35
N ARG A 109 1.68 -5.14 -9.78
CA ARG A 109 0.76 -4.76 -8.71
C ARG A 109 1.47 -4.39 -7.41
N TRP A 110 2.56 -5.08 -7.08
CA TRP A 110 3.37 -4.74 -5.90
C TRP A 110 3.96 -3.33 -6.01
N ASN A 111 4.53 -2.99 -7.17
CA ASN A 111 5.09 -1.66 -7.44
C ASN A 111 3.98 -0.59 -7.47
N TYR A 112 2.87 -0.87 -8.15
CA TYR A 112 1.74 0.05 -8.21
C TYR A 112 1.17 0.34 -6.81
N GLY A 113 1.06 -0.68 -5.94
CA GLY A 113 0.63 -0.48 -4.56
C GLY A 113 1.53 0.48 -3.79
N TRP A 114 2.85 0.39 -3.93
CA TRP A 114 3.77 1.35 -3.31
C TRP A 114 3.55 2.78 -3.82
N ASP A 115 3.40 2.96 -5.12
CA ASP A 115 3.21 4.28 -5.69
C ASP A 115 1.81 4.86 -5.36
N LEU A 116 0.77 4.03 -5.24
CA LEU A 116 -0.54 4.43 -4.72
C LEU A 116 -0.46 4.90 -3.27
N LEU A 117 0.23 4.14 -2.41
CA LEU A 117 0.41 4.49 -0.99
C LEU A 117 1.08 5.86 -0.84
N ARG A 118 2.10 6.13 -1.66
CA ARG A 118 2.88 7.39 -1.65
C ARG A 118 2.09 8.58 -2.18
N GLN A 119 1.03 8.33 -2.95
CA GLN A 119 0.05 9.32 -3.37
C GLN A 119 -1.09 9.50 -2.34
N GLY A 120 -1.01 8.85 -1.17
CA GLY A 120 -2.03 8.90 -0.13
C GLY A 120 -3.22 7.97 -0.38
N GLN A 121 -3.18 7.13 -1.42
CA GLN A 121 -4.27 6.22 -1.80
C GLN A 121 -4.10 4.86 -1.12
N ALA A 122 -4.11 4.86 0.22
CA ALA A 122 -3.75 3.68 1.00
C ALA A 122 -4.67 2.46 0.79
N LEU A 123 -5.97 2.66 0.61
CA LEU A 123 -6.89 1.56 0.31
C LEU A 123 -6.68 0.98 -1.09
N ALA A 124 -6.44 1.83 -2.09
CA ALA A 124 -6.12 1.37 -3.44
C ALA A 124 -4.79 0.58 -3.47
N ALA A 125 -3.80 1.01 -2.67
CA ALA A 125 -2.56 0.28 -2.50
C ALA A 125 -2.79 -1.14 -1.93
N LEU A 126 -3.61 -1.22 -0.89
CA LEU A 126 -4.00 -2.49 -0.26
C LEU A 126 -4.69 -3.42 -1.25
N GLU A 127 -5.59 -2.92 -2.11
CA GLU A 127 -6.24 -3.72 -3.15
C GLU A 127 -5.24 -4.34 -4.13
N GLN A 128 -4.23 -3.58 -4.57
CA GLN A 128 -3.20 -4.10 -5.47
C GLN A 128 -2.36 -5.19 -4.80
N TRP A 129 -1.96 -4.96 -3.54
CA TRP A 129 -1.20 -5.95 -2.78
C TRP A 129 -2.00 -7.20 -2.46
N GLN A 130 -3.29 -7.08 -2.16
CA GLN A 130 -4.22 -8.22 -2.03
C GLN A 130 -4.30 -9.04 -3.31
N ALA A 131 -4.46 -8.38 -4.46
CA ALA A 131 -4.49 -9.07 -5.74
C ALA A 131 -3.16 -9.80 -6.02
N ALA A 132 -2.01 -9.20 -5.67
CA ALA A 132 -0.70 -9.83 -5.83
C ALA A 132 -0.55 -11.06 -4.90
N ALA A 133 -0.77 -10.87 -3.59
CA ALA A 133 -0.59 -11.91 -2.58
C ALA A 133 -1.62 -13.05 -2.70
N GLY A 134 -2.87 -12.73 -3.05
CA GLY A 134 -3.97 -13.70 -3.10
C GLY A 134 -3.83 -14.77 -4.20
N THR A 135 -2.86 -14.62 -5.11
CA THR A 135 -2.56 -15.66 -6.11
C THR A 135 -1.48 -16.65 -5.67
N LEU A 136 -0.80 -16.36 -4.56
CA LEU A 136 0.24 -17.21 -4.02
C LEU A 136 -0.37 -18.32 -3.18
N ARG A 137 0.27 -19.50 -3.23
CA ARG A 137 0.02 -20.58 -2.26
C ARG A 137 0.89 -20.44 -1.00
N SER A 138 1.88 -19.55 -1.05
CA SER A 138 2.78 -19.21 0.04
C SER A 138 2.28 -17.99 0.80
N ASN A 139 2.88 -17.72 1.96
CA ASN A 139 2.58 -16.57 2.81
C ASN A 139 3.79 -15.64 2.86
N PRO A 140 3.86 -14.61 1.98
CA PRO A 140 5.06 -13.78 1.89
C PRO A 140 5.24 -12.87 3.10
N GLY A 141 6.48 -12.78 3.60
CA GLY A 141 6.83 -11.96 4.77
C GLY A 141 6.62 -10.46 4.59
N TRP A 142 6.55 -9.96 3.35
CA TRP A 142 6.24 -8.56 3.07
C TRP A 142 4.77 -8.21 3.35
N VAL A 143 3.85 -9.18 3.33
CA VAL A 143 2.40 -8.93 3.40
C VAL A 143 1.98 -8.29 4.73
N PRO A 144 2.28 -8.87 5.91
CA PRO A 144 1.82 -8.31 7.17
C PRO A 144 2.26 -6.86 7.44
N PRO A 145 3.55 -6.48 7.30
CA PRO A 145 3.96 -5.10 7.55
C PRO A 145 3.40 -4.12 6.51
N SER A 146 3.32 -4.49 5.23
CA SER A 146 2.75 -3.62 4.19
C SER A 146 1.25 -3.39 4.39
N TYR A 147 0.49 -4.42 4.79
CA TYR A 147 -0.95 -4.27 5.05
C TYR A 147 -1.20 -3.42 6.29
N ALA A 148 -0.45 -3.67 7.36
CA ALA A 148 -0.50 -2.87 8.57
C ALA A 148 -0.26 -1.38 8.27
N LEU A 149 0.76 -1.07 7.45
CA LEU A 149 1.05 0.29 7.00
C LEU A 149 -0.13 0.93 6.25
N ALA A 150 -0.67 0.26 5.22
CA ALA A 150 -1.77 0.80 4.43
C ALA A 150 -3.05 0.99 5.26
N LEU A 151 -3.41 0.01 6.09
CA LEU A 151 -4.57 0.08 6.96
C LEU A 151 -4.47 1.24 7.96
N TRP A 152 -3.28 1.45 8.54
CA TRP A 152 -3.05 2.57 9.45
C TRP A 152 -3.22 3.91 8.76
N ARG A 153 -2.60 4.08 7.57
CA ARG A 153 -2.77 5.30 6.76
C ARG A 153 -4.19 5.53 6.29
N ALA A 154 -4.98 4.47 6.14
CA ALA A 154 -6.41 4.54 5.83
C ALA A 154 -7.31 4.77 7.08
N GLY A 155 -6.73 4.95 8.28
CA GLY A 155 -7.48 5.16 9.52
C GLY A 155 -8.04 3.89 10.16
N GLN A 156 -7.67 2.70 9.68
CA GLN A 156 -8.17 1.41 10.16
C GLN A 156 -7.23 0.79 11.19
N GLN A 157 -7.01 1.53 12.27
CA GLN A 157 -6.00 1.24 13.29
C GLN A 157 -6.17 -0.15 13.92
N GLN A 158 -7.41 -0.56 14.21
CA GLN A 158 -7.66 -1.88 14.81
C GLN A 158 -7.24 -3.03 13.90
N GLU A 159 -7.50 -2.91 12.59
CA GLU A 159 -7.12 -3.94 11.62
C GLU A 159 -5.61 -3.90 11.35
N ALA A 160 -5.02 -2.71 11.27
CA ALA A 160 -3.58 -2.54 11.15
C ALA A 160 -2.81 -3.25 12.26
N VAL A 161 -3.27 -3.12 13.51
CA VAL A 161 -2.67 -3.79 14.68
C VAL A 161 -2.78 -5.32 14.58
N LYS A 162 -3.86 -5.89 14.03
CA LYS A 162 -3.98 -7.33 13.82
C LYS A 162 -2.98 -7.84 12.77
N TRP A 163 -2.83 -7.11 11.67
CA TRP A 163 -1.83 -7.46 10.65
C TRP A 163 -0.40 -7.30 11.16
N TYR A 164 -0.13 -6.28 11.95
CA TYR A 164 1.17 -6.13 12.61
C TYR A 164 1.44 -7.28 13.59
N ALA A 165 0.44 -7.71 14.36
CA ALA A 165 0.57 -8.85 15.26
C ALA A 165 0.94 -10.15 14.51
N ALA A 166 0.49 -10.33 13.27
CA ALA A 166 0.90 -11.45 12.43
C ALA A 166 2.39 -11.39 12.04
N ALA A 167 2.93 -10.19 11.77
CA ALA A 167 4.36 -9.99 11.57
C ALA A 167 5.16 -10.39 12.83
N VAL A 168 4.74 -9.89 14.00
CA VAL A 168 5.38 -10.20 15.29
C VAL A 168 5.32 -11.67 15.63
N ARG A 169 4.21 -12.35 15.35
CA ARG A 169 4.11 -13.80 15.58
C ARG A 169 5.05 -14.59 14.69
N THR A 170 5.13 -14.20 13.43
CA THR A 170 6.01 -14.85 12.45
C THR A 170 7.47 -14.70 12.88
N GLU A 171 7.93 -13.48 13.16
CA GLU A 171 9.31 -13.25 13.57
C GLU A 171 9.43 -12.26 14.75
N PRO A 172 9.24 -12.73 15.99
CA PRO A 172 9.21 -11.84 17.15
C PRO A 172 10.51 -11.06 17.35
N GLY A 173 11.66 -11.66 17.03
CA GLY A 173 12.97 -10.99 17.13
C GLY A 173 13.24 -9.94 16.05
N GLN A 174 12.36 -9.83 15.05
CA GLN A 174 12.44 -8.82 13.99
C GLN A 174 11.45 -7.68 14.23
N TRP A 175 10.24 -7.98 14.72
CA TRP A 175 9.12 -7.04 14.72
C TRP A 175 8.66 -6.58 16.10
N ARG A 176 9.23 -7.06 17.21
CA ARG A 176 8.80 -6.64 18.57
C ARG A 176 9.04 -5.15 18.85
N ASP A 177 10.05 -4.55 18.23
CA ASP A 177 10.39 -3.14 18.34
C ASP A 177 10.75 -2.56 16.97
N SER A 178 10.88 -1.23 16.89
CA SER A 178 11.18 -0.52 15.64
C SER A 178 12.68 -0.33 15.36
N SER A 179 13.58 -0.74 16.28
CA SER A 179 15.02 -0.45 16.19
C SER A 179 15.68 -1.05 14.95
N ARG A 180 15.09 -2.14 14.42
CA ARG A 180 15.61 -2.87 13.26
C ARG A 180 14.98 -2.46 11.94
N TYR A 181 13.98 -1.57 11.92
CA TYR A 181 13.24 -1.26 10.70
C TYR A 181 14.11 -0.74 9.55
N ALA A 182 15.15 0.05 9.83
CA ALA A 182 16.08 0.50 8.80
C ALA A 182 16.82 -0.69 8.13
N GLN A 183 17.15 -1.73 8.90
CA GLN A 183 17.78 -2.94 8.40
C GLN A 183 16.79 -3.84 7.65
N LEU A 184 15.58 -4.00 8.17
CA LEU A 184 14.56 -4.91 7.63
C LEU A 184 13.88 -4.35 6.38
N LEU A 185 13.74 -3.03 6.32
CA LEU A 185 12.95 -2.33 5.32
C LEU A 185 13.80 -1.26 4.61
N PRO A 186 14.95 -1.63 3.99
CA PRO A 186 15.87 -0.66 3.43
C PRO A 186 15.28 0.12 2.24
N GLY A 187 14.31 -0.48 1.52
CA GLY A 187 13.62 0.17 0.40
C GLY A 187 12.43 1.04 0.80
N TRP A 188 12.05 1.07 2.08
CA TRP A 188 10.96 1.92 2.56
C TRP A 188 11.48 3.34 2.79
N ARG A 189 10.58 4.32 2.70
CA ARG A 189 10.87 5.71 3.06
C ARG A 189 10.85 5.90 4.57
N ASP A 190 11.44 6.99 5.04
CA ASP A 190 11.47 7.32 6.47
C ASP A 190 10.06 7.51 7.04
N ASP A 191 9.17 8.16 6.29
CA ASP A 191 7.78 8.34 6.70
C ASP A 191 7.01 7.01 6.74
N GLU A 192 7.30 6.07 5.83
CA GLU A 192 6.69 4.73 5.80
C GLU A 192 7.14 3.92 7.03
N ARG A 193 8.43 3.96 7.38
CA ARG A 193 8.95 3.33 8.60
C ARG A 193 8.44 3.98 9.87
N ALA A 194 8.33 5.31 9.90
CA ALA A 194 7.78 6.05 11.03
C ALA A 194 6.31 5.66 11.27
N THR A 195 5.50 5.61 10.21
CA THR A 195 4.11 5.14 10.32
C THR A 195 4.05 3.71 10.83
N LEU A 196 4.90 2.79 10.34
CA LEU A 196 4.91 1.42 10.86
C LEU A 196 5.29 1.37 12.35
N ALA A 197 6.15 2.29 12.82
CA ALA A 197 6.51 2.37 14.23
C ALA A 197 5.34 2.84 15.11
N GLU A 198 4.47 3.71 14.59
CA GLU A 198 3.21 4.06 15.26
C GLU A 198 2.30 2.84 15.41
N VAL A 199 2.20 2.01 14.35
CA VAL A 199 1.43 0.75 14.42
C VAL A 199 2.01 -0.19 15.47
N GLN A 200 3.34 -0.31 15.53
CA GLN A 200 4.03 -1.12 16.52
C GLN A 200 3.75 -0.64 17.94
N GLN A 201 3.77 0.67 18.18
CA GLN A 201 3.46 1.24 19.49
C GLN A 201 2.01 0.95 19.91
N ALA A 202 1.06 1.09 18.96
CA ALA A 202 -0.33 0.76 19.20
C ALA A 202 -0.51 -0.74 19.51
N TRP A 203 0.18 -1.61 18.77
CA TRP A 203 0.22 -3.04 19.05
C TRP A 203 0.82 -3.35 20.43
N ALA A 204 1.91 -2.70 20.82
CA ALA A 204 2.57 -2.93 22.11
C ALA A 204 1.69 -2.48 23.29
N ALA A 205 0.92 -1.39 23.12
CA ALA A 205 0.00 -0.88 24.13
C ALA A 205 -1.22 -1.79 24.32
N ALA A 206 -1.74 -2.39 23.24
CA ALA A 206 -2.93 -3.23 23.27
C ALA A 206 -2.82 -4.37 22.24
N PRO A 207 -2.01 -5.42 22.52
CA PRO A 207 -1.83 -6.52 21.60
C PRO A 207 -3.16 -7.29 21.45
N PRO A 208 -3.61 -7.58 20.23
CA PRO A 208 -4.89 -8.23 20.01
C PRO A 208 -4.85 -9.67 20.53
N ALA A 209 -5.92 -10.09 21.20
CA ALA A 209 -6.13 -11.51 21.51
C ALA A 209 -6.30 -12.28 20.21
N TRP A 210 -5.65 -13.45 20.12
CA TRP A 210 -5.78 -14.32 18.97
C TRP A 210 -6.91 -15.33 19.21
N PRO A 211 -7.78 -15.62 18.22
CA PRO A 211 -8.81 -16.65 18.32
C PRO A 211 -8.22 -18.07 18.38
#